data_AF-A0A1B6F5F5-F1
#
_entry.id   AF-A0A1B6F5F5-F1
#
_cell.length_a   1.000
_cell.length_b   1.000
_cell.length_c   1.000
_cell.angle_alpha   90.00
_cell.angle_beta   90.00
_cell.angle_gamma   90.00
#
_symmetry.space_group_name_H-M   'P 1'
#
loop_
_entity.id
_entity.type
_entity.pdbx_description
1 polymer ?
#
loop_
_entity_poly.entity_id
_entity_poly.type
_entity_poly.pdbx_seq_one_letter_code
_entity_poly.pdbx_strand_id
1 'polypeptide(L)'
;VRDKAKDIEEKLKKKKGSFFQSITSLQKNSAKVTTKRDQLEEKSSGARNDYLLSLAAGNAHSVRYFAVDLQNTIQTMEANVYERVADYLMLIARTELLTCTATQTSFGRIKEQAHQLSRDYNIQCVYLFYPVLKQHITYDFEPCDNDTIDKITAEHTSAVETLRKEAKRWATRIARENNNIRESSR
;
A
#
# COMPACT_ATOMS: atom_id res chain seq x y z
N VAL A 1 11.32 -14.87 -78.25
CA VAL A 1 12.50 -14.20 -78.87
C VAL A 1 13.77 -15.03 -78.67
N ARG A 2 14.03 -15.53 -77.46
CA ARG A 2 15.13 -16.47 -77.18
C ARG A 2 15.12 -17.72 -78.07
N ASP A 3 13.98 -18.39 -78.23
CA ASP A 3 13.89 -19.60 -79.06
C ASP A 3 14.05 -19.31 -80.56
N LYS A 4 13.55 -18.15 -81.01
CA LYS A 4 13.77 -17.65 -82.38
C LYS A 4 15.24 -17.30 -82.65
N ALA A 5 15.96 -16.77 -81.67
CA ALA A 5 17.40 -16.51 -81.77
C ALA A 5 18.18 -17.82 -81.88
N LYS A 6 17.86 -18.81 -81.03
CA LYS A 6 18.47 -20.15 -81.03
C LYS A 6 18.25 -20.90 -82.35
N ASP A 7 17.02 -20.91 -82.88
CA ASP A 7 16.69 -21.56 -84.15
C ASP A 7 17.44 -20.93 -85.34
N ILE A 8 17.54 -19.60 -85.39
CA ILE A 8 18.30 -18.91 -86.46
C ILE A 8 19.81 -19.20 -86.34
N GLU A 9 20.36 -19.23 -85.12
CA GLU A 9 21.77 -19.55 -84.89
C GLU A 9 22.09 -21.01 -85.26
N GLU A 10 21.19 -21.96 -84.96
CA GLU A 10 21.35 -23.37 -85.30
C GLU A 10 21.28 -23.61 -86.81
N LYS A 11 20.38 -22.92 -87.53
CA LYS A 11 20.31 -22.93 -89.00
C LYS A 11 21.58 -22.37 -89.65
N LEU A 12 22.18 -21.35 -89.04
CA LEU A 12 23.44 -20.74 -89.50
C LEU A 12 24.63 -21.69 -89.27
N LYS A 13 24.71 -22.35 -88.10
CA LYS A 13 25.75 -23.34 -87.76
C LYS A 13 25.74 -24.56 -88.69
N LYS A 14 24.56 -25.03 -89.10
CA LYS A 14 24.42 -26.17 -90.02
C LYS A 14 24.72 -25.80 -91.49
N LYS A 15 25.04 -24.54 -91.81
CA LYS A 15 25.18 -24.00 -93.19
C LYS A 15 24.02 -24.39 -94.13
N LYS A 16 22.83 -24.68 -93.58
CA LYS A 16 21.63 -25.04 -94.36
C LYS A 16 20.88 -23.75 -94.70
N GLY A 17 21.34 -23.07 -95.75
CA GLY A 17 20.53 -22.04 -96.40
C GLY A 17 19.28 -22.68 -97.01
N SER A 18 18.10 -22.08 -96.77
CA SER A 18 16.91 -22.45 -97.52
C SER A 18 17.11 -22.12 -99.01
N PHE A 19 16.52 -22.88 -99.93
CA PHE A 19 16.64 -22.70 -101.39
C PHE A 19 16.30 -21.26 -101.86
N PHE A 20 15.55 -20.51 -101.05
CA PHE A 20 15.14 -19.13 -101.30
C PHE A 20 15.79 -18.08 -100.38
N GLN A 21 16.76 -18.45 -99.54
CA GLN A 21 17.33 -17.51 -98.54
C GLN A 21 18.87 -17.56 -98.49
N SER A 22 19.49 -16.48 -98.95
CA SER A 22 20.95 -16.31 -98.93
C SER A 22 21.52 -16.30 -97.50
N ILE A 23 22.71 -16.89 -97.34
CA ILE A 23 23.49 -16.91 -96.08
C ILE A 23 23.66 -15.49 -95.51
N THR A 24 23.89 -14.49 -96.36
CA THR A 24 24.03 -13.08 -95.94
C THR A 24 22.75 -12.53 -95.31
N SER A 25 21.57 -12.90 -95.84
CA SER A 25 20.29 -12.48 -95.29
C SER A 25 20.00 -13.13 -93.93
N LEU A 26 20.43 -14.39 -93.74
CA LEU A 26 20.36 -15.11 -92.47
C LEU A 26 21.27 -14.49 -91.42
N GLN A 27 22.50 -14.07 -91.79
CA GLN A 27 23.43 -13.37 -90.89
C GLN A 27 22.85 -12.04 -90.41
N LYS A 28 22.29 -11.22 -91.31
CA LYS A 28 21.67 -9.94 -90.94
C LYS A 28 20.45 -10.13 -90.02
N ASN A 29 19.64 -11.16 -90.26
CA ASN A 29 18.51 -11.49 -89.40
C ASN A 29 18.94 -12.01 -88.03
N SER A 30 19.95 -12.90 -88.00
CA SER A 30 20.58 -13.39 -86.77
C SER A 30 21.07 -12.22 -85.90
N ALA A 31 21.84 -11.30 -86.48
CA ALA A 31 22.33 -10.11 -85.77
C ALA A 31 21.18 -9.28 -85.17
N LYS A 32 20.14 -8.99 -85.94
CA LYS A 32 18.96 -8.23 -85.47
C LYS A 32 18.22 -8.92 -84.32
N VAL A 33 18.01 -10.24 -84.43
CA VAL A 33 17.29 -11.02 -83.40
C VAL A 33 18.13 -11.14 -82.13
N THR A 34 19.46 -11.28 -82.26
CA THR A 34 20.40 -11.26 -81.13
C THR A 34 20.39 -9.92 -80.41
N THR A 35 20.52 -8.78 -81.11
CA THR A 35 20.43 -7.46 -80.48
C THR A 35 19.10 -7.25 -79.75
N LYS A 36 17.97 -7.68 -80.35
CA LYS A 36 16.65 -7.58 -79.70
C LYS A 36 16.52 -8.51 -78.50
N ARG A 37 17.16 -9.69 -78.52
CA ARG A 37 17.23 -10.60 -77.36
C ARG A 37 17.98 -9.93 -76.22
N ASP A 38 19.15 -9.35 -76.50
CA ASP A 38 20.01 -8.75 -75.48
C ASP A 38 19.34 -7.54 -74.81
N GLN A 39 18.67 -6.68 -75.60
CA GLN A 39 17.85 -5.58 -75.06
C GLN A 39 16.70 -6.06 -74.16
N LEU A 40 16.05 -7.17 -74.50
CA LEU A 40 14.98 -7.74 -73.67
C LEU A 40 15.53 -8.40 -72.41
N GLU A 41 16.73 -8.99 -72.48
CA GLU A 41 17.42 -9.60 -71.36
C GLU A 41 17.92 -8.55 -70.36
N GLU A 42 18.43 -7.42 -70.86
CA GLU A 42 18.77 -6.24 -70.06
C GLU A 42 17.54 -5.68 -69.34
N LYS A 43 16.43 -5.46 -70.06
CA LYS A 43 15.16 -5.01 -69.46
C LYS A 43 14.62 -5.99 -68.43
N SER A 44 14.68 -7.29 -68.71
CA SER A 44 14.27 -8.33 -67.76
C SER A 44 15.14 -8.34 -66.52
N SER A 45 16.45 -8.11 -66.66
CA SER A 45 17.37 -8.03 -65.55
C SER A 45 17.11 -6.79 -64.69
N GLY A 46 16.86 -5.64 -65.32
CA GLY A 46 16.42 -4.41 -64.64
C GLY A 46 15.14 -4.62 -63.83
N ALA A 47 14.09 -5.15 -64.45
CA ALA A 47 12.82 -5.41 -63.76
C ALA A 47 12.97 -6.39 -62.58
N ARG A 48 13.82 -7.42 -62.72
CA ARG A 48 14.12 -8.34 -61.62
C ARG A 48 14.86 -7.63 -60.48
N ASN A 49 15.83 -6.77 -60.80
CA ASN A 49 16.56 -6.02 -59.79
C ASN A 49 15.63 -5.06 -59.03
N ASP A 50 14.76 -4.34 -59.74
CA ASP A 50 13.75 -3.45 -59.13
C ASP A 50 12.80 -4.22 -58.20
N TYR A 51 12.37 -5.42 -58.62
CA TYR A 51 11.58 -6.31 -57.77
C TYR A 51 12.34 -6.73 -56.50
N LEU A 52 13.59 -7.17 -56.62
CA LEU A 52 14.41 -7.58 -55.48
C LEU A 52 14.66 -6.43 -54.50
N LEU A 53 14.90 -5.22 -55.02
CA LEU A 53 15.05 -4.02 -54.21
C LEU A 53 13.75 -3.68 -53.46
N SER A 54 12.61 -3.75 -54.16
CA SER A 54 11.30 -3.52 -53.55
C SER A 54 10.96 -4.55 -52.48
N LEU A 55 11.30 -5.82 -52.72
CA LEU A 55 11.13 -6.91 -51.75
C LEU A 55 12.00 -6.69 -50.51
N ALA A 56 13.26 -6.32 -50.69
CA ALA A 56 14.17 -6.02 -49.58
C ALA A 56 13.67 -4.82 -48.75
N ALA A 57 13.22 -3.75 -49.42
CA ALA A 57 12.65 -2.58 -48.76
C ALA A 57 11.37 -2.92 -47.98
N GLY A 58 10.45 -3.69 -48.57
CA GLY A 58 9.23 -4.14 -47.91
C GLY A 58 9.51 -4.99 -46.67
N ASN A 59 10.47 -5.92 -46.77
CA ASN A 59 10.88 -6.74 -45.64
C ASN A 59 11.54 -5.89 -44.54
N ALA A 60 12.42 -4.96 -44.88
CA ALA A 60 13.04 -4.06 -43.91
C ALA A 60 12.01 -3.19 -43.18
N HIS A 61 11.02 -2.66 -43.91
CA HIS A 61 9.92 -1.90 -43.31
C HIS A 61 9.07 -2.77 -42.39
N SER A 62 8.70 -3.97 -42.80
CA SER A 62 7.91 -4.90 -41.99
C SER A 62 8.63 -5.25 -40.68
N VAL A 63 9.93 -5.60 -40.77
CA VAL A 63 10.76 -5.88 -39.59
C VAL A 63 10.79 -4.67 -38.66
N ARG A 64 11.02 -3.47 -39.19
CA ARG A 64 11.05 -2.25 -38.38
C ARG A 64 9.70 -1.99 -37.71
N TYR A 65 8.60 -2.08 -38.46
CA TYR A 65 7.27 -1.84 -37.95
C TYR A 65 6.95 -2.73 -36.74
N PHE A 66 7.19 -4.05 -36.85
CA PHE A 66 6.86 -4.98 -35.78
C PHE A 66 7.87 -4.96 -34.63
N ALA A 67 9.16 -4.80 -34.91
CA ALA A 67 10.20 -4.83 -33.89
C ALA A 67 10.36 -3.51 -33.14
N VAL A 68 9.96 -2.38 -33.73
CA VAL A 68 10.20 -1.04 -33.19
C VAL A 68 8.92 -0.24 -33.11
N ASP A 69 8.31 0.10 -34.25
CA ASP A 69 7.31 1.17 -34.29
C ASP A 69 6.01 0.76 -33.55
N LEU A 70 5.56 -0.48 -33.71
CA LEU A 70 4.38 -1.01 -33.02
C LEU A 70 4.63 -1.12 -31.50
N GLN A 71 5.81 -1.63 -31.10
CA GLN A 71 6.17 -1.76 -29.68
C GLN A 71 6.19 -0.39 -28.99
N ASN A 72 6.84 0.60 -29.62
CA ASN A 72 6.89 1.97 -29.11
C ASN A 72 5.49 2.59 -29.05
N THR A 73 4.64 2.32 -30.04
CA THR A 73 3.25 2.83 -30.04
C THR A 73 2.46 2.26 -28.87
N ILE A 74 2.54 0.95 -28.61
CA ILE A 74 1.86 0.30 -27.48
C ILE A 74 2.34 0.90 -26.15
N GLN A 75 3.66 1.02 -25.96
CA GLN A 75 4.23 1.63 -24.76
C GLN A 75 3.79 3.08 -24.57
N THR A 76 3.73 3.85 -25.66
CA THR A 76 3.27 5.25 -25.60
C THR A 76 1.78 5.33 -25.26
N MET A 77 0.95 4.43 -25.80
CA MET A 77 -0.48 4.36 -25.51
C MET A 77 -0.77 3.98 -24.06
N GLU A 78 0.05 3.13 -23.45
CA GLU A 78 -0.05 2.74 -22.03
C GLU A 78 0.15 3.94 -21.10
N ALA A 79 0.92 4.95 -21.54
CA ALA A 79 1.12 6.23 -20.87
C ALA A 79 1.43 6.11 -19.36
N ASN A 80 2.18 5.07 -19.00
CA ASN A 80 2.58 4.75 -17.62
C ASN A 80 1.41 4.62 -16.64
N VAL A 81 0.24 4.17 -17.10
CA VAL A 81 -0.96 4.06 -16.26
C VAL A 81 -0.73 3.18 -15.02
N TYR A 82 0.02 2.09 -15.14
CA TYR A 82 0.28 1.19 -14.03
C TYR A 82 1.16 1.83 -12.94
N GLU A 83 2.17 2.61 -13.34
CA GLU A 83 3.02 3.36 -12.39
C GLU A 83 2.16 4.36 -11.61
N ARG A 84 1.30 5.09 -12.30
CA ARG A 84 0.37 6.04 -11.66
C ARG A 84 -0.59 5.36 -10.70
N VAL A 85 -1.17 4.22 -11.09
CA VAL A 85 -2.06 3.45 -10.21
C VAL A 85 -1.30 2.96 -8.97
N ALA A 86 -0.08 2.46 -9.13
CA ALA A 86 0.77 2.05 -8.01
C ALA A 86 1.06 3.21 -7.05
N ASP A 87 1.41 4.39 -7.58
CA ASP A 87 1.64 5.60 -6.79
C ASP A 87 0.40 6.01 -5.98
N TYR A 88 -0.78 5.99 -6.60
CA TYR A 88 -2.04 6.32 -5.91
C TYR A 88 -2.37 5.31 -4.80
N LEU A 89 -2.23 4.01 -5.07
CA LEU A 89 -2.45 2.98 -4.06
C LEU A 89 -1.49 3.13 -2.89
N MET A 90 -0.22 3.44 -3.15
CA MET A 90 0.77 3.68 -2.12
C MET A 90 0.46 4.93 -1.30
N LEU A 91 0.04 6.01 -1.96
CA LEU A 91 -0.36 7.26 -1.30
C LEU A 91 -1.55 7.04 -0.37
N ILE A 92 -2.59 6.34 -0.83
CA ILE A 92 -3.77 6.02 -0.04
C ILE A 92 -3.38 5.14 1.16
N ALA A 93 -2.63 4.06 0.92
CA ALA A 93 -2.22 3.16 1.99
C ALA A 93 -1.39 3.87 3.07
N ARG A 94 -0.45 4.74 2.66
CA ARG A 94 0.36 5.53 3.60
C ARG A 94 -0.49 6.52 4.39
N THR A 95 -1.40 7.21 3.72
CA THR A 95 -2.29 8.21 4.36
C THR A 95 -3.19 7.54 5.38
N GLU A 96 -3.77 6.39 5.04
CA GLU A 96 -4.60 5.61 5.95
C GLU A 96 -3.80 5.13 7.16
N LEU A 97 -2.61 4.59 6.95
CA LEU A 97 -1.74 4.11 8.04
C LEU A 97 -1.38 5.23 9.04
N LEU A 98 -1.07 6.43 8.54
CA LEU A 98 -0.80 7.61 9.37
C LEU A 98 -2.05 8.02 10.15
N THR A 99 -3.23 8.00 9.51
CA THR A 99 -4.51 8.34 10.14
C THR A 99 -4.88 7.34 11.24
N CYS A 100 -4.72 6.04 10.99
CA CYS A 100 -4.91 5.00 12.00
C CYS A 100 -3.96 5.18 13.18
N THR A 101 -2.70 5.50 12.94
CA THR A 101 -1.70 5.72 14.00
C THR A 101 -2.04 6.95 14.85
N ALA A 102 -2.47 8.04 14.23
CA ALA A 102 -2.93 9.24 14.95
C ALA A 102 -4.17 8.94 15.81
N THR A 103 -5.10 8.16 15.26
CA THR A 103 -6.31 7.71 15.96
C THR A 103 -5.98 6.81 17.14
N GLN A 104 -5.10 5.81 16.93
CA GLN A 104 -4.61 4.91 17.97
C GLN A 104 -3.92 5.70 19.10
N THR A 105 -3.09 6.68 18.76
CA THR A 105 -2.42 7.53 19.74
C THR A 105 -3.43 8.31 20.58
N SER A 106 -4.45 8.88 19.93
CA SER A 106 -5.51 9.65 20.60
C SER A 106 -6.31 8.78 21.58
N PHE A 107 -6.79 7.61 21.13
CA PHE A 107 -7.51 6.69 22.01
C PHE A 107 -6.61 6.04 23.08
N GLY A 108 -5.32 5.84 22.77
CA GLY A 108 -4.32 5.40 23.73
C GLY A 108 -4.22 6.35 24.93
N ARG A 109 -4.14 7.67 24.67
CA ARG A 109 -4.13 8.68 25.73
C ARG A 109 -5.40 8.68 26.56
N ILE A 110 -6.58 8.58 25.93
CA ILE A 110 -7.86 8.51 26.64
C ILE A 110 -7.89 7.28 27.56
N LYS A 111 -7.44 6.11 27.05
CA LYS A 111 -7.35 4.88 27.83
C LYS A 111 -6.43 5.04 29.04
N GLU A 112 -5.26 5.64 28.86
CA GLU A 112 -4.31 5.89 29.94
C GLU A 112 -4.88 6.83 31.01
N GLN A 113 -5.51 7.92 30.59
CA GLN A 113 -6.16 8.86 31.52
C GLN A 113 -7.31 8.21 32.29
N ALA A 114 -8.09 7.36 31.63
CA ALA A 114 -9.17 6.61 32.29
C ALA A 114 -8.62 5.68 33.39
N HIS A 115 -7.45 5.08 33.21
CA HIS A 115 -6.81 4.23 34.23
C HIS A 115 -6.34 5.03 35.46
N GLN A 116 -6.11 6.34 35.32
CA GLN A 116 -5.70 7.19 36.44
C GLN A 116 -6.88 7.65 37.30
N LEU A 117 -8.12 7.43 36.85
CA LEU A 117 -9.31 7.76 37.62
C LEU A 117 -9.44 6.83 38.82
N SER A 118 -9.19 7.36 40.01
CA SER A 118 -9.42 6.64 41.27
C SER A 118 -10.24 7.47 42.24
N ARG A 119 -11.11 6.78 42.98
CA ARG A 119 -11.90 7.40 44.05
C ARG A 119 -10.99 7.99 45.13
N ASP A 120 -9.91 7.30 45.46
CA ASP A 120 -8.94 7.74 46.47
C ASP A 120 -8.26 9.05 46.08
N TYR A 121 -7.85 9.19 44.81
CA TYR A 121 -7.28 10.44 44.32
C TYR A 121 -8.30 11.58 44.36
N ASN A 122 -9.55 11.32 43.99
CA ASN A 122 -10.61 12.33 44.08
C ASN A 122 -10.84 12.80 45.53
N ILE A 123 -10.88 11.86 46.49
CA ILE A 123 -10.98 12.18 47.92
C ILE A 123 -9.78 13.02 48.39
N GLN A 124 -8.57 12.69 47.95
CA GLN A 124 -7.38 13.51 48.25
C GLN A 124 -7.51 14.94 47.71
N CYS A 125 -8.06 15.12 46.50
CA CYS A 125 -8.34 16.46 45.95
C CYS A 125 -9.36 17.22 46.82
N VAL A 126 -10.41 16.54 47.31
CA VAL A 126 -11.40 17.15 48.22
C VAL A 126 -10.74 17.61 49.51
N TYR A 127 -9.87 16.80 50.12
CA TYR A 127 -9.14 17.21 51.33
C TYR A 127 -8.13 18.33 51.08
N LEU A 128 -7.51 18.36 49.90
CA LEU A 128 -6.61 19.45 49.52
C LEU A 128 -7.39 20.78 49.42
N PHE A 129 -8.60 20.74 48.86
CA PHE A 129 -9.44 21.93 48.73
C PHE A 129 -10.15 22.31 50.04
N TYR A 130 -10.52 21.32 50.87
CA TYR A 130 -11.17 21.52 52.16
C TYR A 130 -10.37 20.85 53.30
N PRO A 131 -9.25 21.45 53.75
CA PRO A 131 -8.38 20.83 54.77
C PRO A 131 -9.07 20.50 56.10
N VAL A 132 -10.10 21.28 56.48
CA VAL A 132 -10.89 21.08 57.70
C VAL A 132 -11.62 19.73 57.74
N LEU A 133 -11.89 19.11 56.59
CA LEU A 133 -12.50 17.78 56.53
C LEU A 133 -11.51 16.65 56.90
N LYS A 134 -10.21 16.95 56.97
CA LYS A 134 -9.15 16.00 57.34
C LYS A 134 -8.50 16.36 58.69
N GLN A 135 -8.33 17.66 58.96
CA GLN A 135 -7.80 18.13 60.24
C GLN A 135 -8.92 18.17 61.28
N HIS A 136 -8.82 17.31 62.29
CA HIS A 136 -9.68 17.37 63.47
C HIS A 136 -8.90 17.90 64.66
N ILE A 137 -9.61 18.61 65.53
CA ILE A 137 -9.09 19.04 66.83
C ILE A 137 -9.37 17.91 67.82
N THR A 138 -8.34 17.51 68.55
CA THR A 138 -8.48 16.66 69.74
C THR A 138 -8.53 17.57 70.94
N TYR A 139 -9.52 17.38 71.81
CA TYR A 139 -9.60 18.09 73.07
C TYR A 139 -8.81 17.31 74.11
N ASP A 140 -7.90 18.01 74.77
CA ASP A 140 -7.18 17.49 75.94
C ASP A 140 -7.96 17.84 77.22
N PHE A 141 -7.71 17.09 78.29
CA PHE A 141 -8.29 17.39 79.60
C PHE A 141 -7.69 18.70 80.15
N GLU A 142 -8.55 19.67 80.46
CA GLU A 142 -8.17 20.95 81.07
C GLU A 142 -8.48 20.90 82.58
N PRO A 143 -7.47 20.83 83.48
CA PRO A 143 -7.69 20.72 84.91
C PRO A 143 -8.28 22.01 85.50
N CYS A 144 -9.35 21.88 86.27
CA CYS A 144 -9.94 22.97 87.05
C CYS A 144 -9.22 23.06 88.41
N ASP A 145 -8.87 24.27 88.87
CA ASP A 145 -8.27 24.51 90.20
C ASP A 145 -7.03 23.65 90.52
N ASN A 146 -6.21 23.32 89.52
CA ASN A 146 -5.07 22.40 89.62
C ASN A 146 -5.44 20.96 90.01
N ASP A 147 -6.60 20.46 89.59
CA ASP A 147 -6.94 19.04 89.72
C ASP A 147 -5.85 18.16 89.07
N THR A 148 -5.32 17.24 89.86
CA THR A 148 -4.26 16.31 89.44
C THR A 148 -4.80 15.00 88.86
N ILE A 149 -6.12 14.80 88.88
CA ILE A 149 -6.77 13.56 88.46
C ILE A 149 -7.22 13.69 87.00
N ASP A 150 -6.46 13.09 86.08
CA ASP A 150 -6.70 13.09 84.63
C ASP A 150 -7.29 11.76 84.11
N LYS A 151 -7.63 10.85 85.02
CA LYS A 151 -8.07 9.48 84.73
C LYS A 151 -9.31 9.11 85.52
N ILE A 152 -10.04 8.14 84.99
CA ILE A 152 -11.20 7.57 85.66
C ILE A 152 -10.76 6.94 86.98
N THR A 153 -11.31 7.43 88.09
CA THR A 153 -11.12 6.87 89.43
C THR A 153 -12.30 5.98 89.80
N ALA A 154 -12.02 4.87 90.50
CA ALA A 154 -13.02 3.89 90.92
C ALA A 154 -12.72 3.38 92.34
N GLU A 155 -12.36 4.30 93.24
CA GLU A 155 -11.89 3.98 94.59
C GLU A 155 -13.02 3.54 95.53
N HIS A 156 -14.26 3.90 95.22
CA HIS A 156 -15.44 3.51 95.97
C HIS A 156 -16.19 2.35 95.30
N THR A 157 -16.67 1.39 96.09
CA THR A 157 -17.42 0.22 95.61
C THR A 157 -18.67 0.61 94.80
N SER A 158 -19.33 1.71 95.15
CA SER A 158 -20.47 2.26 94.41
C SER A 158 -20.08 2.80 93.03
N ALA A 159 -18.90 3.43 92.90
CA ALA A 159 -18.37 3.93 91.64
C ALA A 159 -18.00 2.76 90.71
N VAL A 160 -17.34 1.72 91.24
CA VAL A 160 -16.99 0.50 90.48
C VAL A 160 -18.24 -0.17 89.90
N GLU A 161 -19.28 -0.37 90.72
CA GLU A 161 -20.51 -1.04 90.28
C GLU A 161 -21.27 -0.21 89.24
N THR A 162 -21.25 1.11 89.37
CA THR A 162 -21.88 2.04 88.42
C THR A 162 -21.15 2.03 87.08
N LEU A 163 -19.83 2.19 87.09
CA LEU A 163 -18.99 2.13 85.89
C LEU A 163 -19.11 0.77 85.19
N ARG A 164 -19.17 -0.33 85.94
CA ARG A 164 -19.35 -1.68 85.40
C ARG A 164 -20.69 -1.85 84.68
N LYS A 165 -21.78 -1.32 85.26
CA LYS A 165 -23.11 -1.35 84.64
C LYS A 165 -23.16 -0.53 83.37
N GLU A 166 -22.62 0.70 83.39
CA GLU A 166 -22.54 1.55 82.20
C GLU A 166 -21.66 0.93 81.10
N ALA A 167 -20.50 0.37 81.45
CA ALA A 167 -19.64 -0.32 80.49
C ALA A 167 -20.39 -1.48 79.79
N LYS A 168 -21.13 -2.31 80.55
CA LYS A 168 -21.95 -3.40 79.99
C LYS A 168 -23.06 -2.89 79.08
N ARG A 169 -23.71 -1.79 79.47
CA ARG A 169 -24.77 -1.13 78.70
C ARG A 169 -24.25 -0.64 77.35
N TRP A 170 -23.12 0.09 77.34
CA TRP A 170 -22.51 0.58 76.10
C TRP A 170 -21.98 -0.53 75.22
N ALA A 171 -21.34 -1.56 75.79
CA ALA A 171 -20.89 -2.73 75.03
C ALA A 171 -22.05 -3.43 74.31
N THR A 172 -23.19 -3.60 74.99
CA THR A 172 -24.40 -4.23 74.41
C THR A 172 -24.99 -3.35 73.31
N ARG A 173 -25.02 -2.03 73.52
CA ARG A 173 -25.49 -1.08 72.51
C ARG A 173 -24.62 -1.10 71.26
N ILE A 174 -23.30 -1.07 71.41
CA ILE A 174 -22.35 -1.16 70.29
C ILE A 174 -22.55 -2.45 69.50
N ALA A 175 -22.71 -3.59 70.19
CA ALA A 175 -22.96 -4.87 69.53
C ALA A 175 -24.27 -4.85 68.70
N ARG A 176 -25.34 -4.27 69.26
CA ARG A 176 -26.62 -4.13 68.56
C ARG A 176 -26.50 -3.22 67.34
N GLU A 177 -25.89 -2.05 67.48
CA GLU A 177 -25.74 -1.11 66.36
C GLU A 177 -24.85 -1.69 65.26
N ASN A 178 -23.78 -2.41 65.61
CA ASN A 178 -22.95 -3.10 64.63
C ASN A 178 -23.73 -4.15 63.83
N ASN A 179 -24.66 -4.87 64.47
CA ASN A 179 -25.54 -5.80 63.77
C ASN A 179 -26.50 -5.07 62.84
N ASN A 180 -27.13 -3.97 63.30
CA ASN A 180 -28.00 -3.14 62.47
C ASN A 180 -27.28 -2.62 61.22
N ILE A 181 -26.04 -2.12 61.37
CA ILE A 181 -25.22 -1.62 60.25
C ILE A 181 -24.93 -2.73 59.25
N ARG A 182 -24.56 -3.93 59.74
CA ARG A 182 -24.29 -5.09 58.88
C ARG A 182 -25.53 -5.54 58.11
N GLU A 183 -26.68 -5.56 58.74
CA GLU A 183 -27.95 -5.90 58.10
C GLU A 183 -28.35 -4.87 57.04
N SER A 184 -28.13 -3.58 57.31
CA SER A 184 -28.42 -2.49 56.36
C SER A 184 -27.43 -2.40 55.19
N SER A 185 -26.26 -3.02 55.29
CA SER A 185 -25.20 -2.97 54.27
C SER A 185 -25.19 -4.20 53.35
N ARG A 186 -26.15 -5.13 53.52
CA ARG A 186 -26.40 -6.27 52.64
C ARG A 186 -27.37 -5.90 51.52
#